data_AF-A0A1Q3R4I9-F1
#
_entry.id   AF-A0A1Q3R4I9-F1
#
_cell.length_a   1.000
_cell.length_b   1.000
_cell.length_c   1.000
_cell.angle_alpha   90.00
_cell.angle_beta   90.00
_cell.angle_gamma   90.00
#
_symmetry.space_group_name_H-M   'P 1'
#
loop_
_entity.id
_entity.type
_entity.pdbx_description
1 polymer ?
#
loop_
_entity_poly.entity_id
_entity_poly.type
_entity_poly.pdbx_seq_one_letter_code
_entity_poly.pdbx_strand_id
1 'polypeptide(L)'
;MSTDKAYASIKTAAAILDALAGALPEGLTNGDIAQAAACTPSQVTRLTAALADAGWVEKLPTGRFRITTRFGRMTFRVMAGFDRAARQLDDLKRNYTLSND
;
A
#
# COMPACT_ATOMS: atom_id res chain seq x y z
N MET A 1 -1.19 -22.36 17.08
CA MET A 1 -2.13 -21.28 17.47
C MET A 1 -1.56 -19.86 17.30
N SER A 2 -0.25 -19.62 17.50
CA SER A 2 0.36 -18.28 17.36
C SER A 2 0.45 -17.77 15.91
N THR A 3 0.88 -18.63 14.97
CA THR A 3 1.05 -18.28 13.55
C THR A 3 -0.26 -17.91 12.86
N ASP A 4 -1.36 -18.55 13.25
CA ASP A 4 -2.67 -18.39 12.64
C ASP A 4 -3.29 -17.01 12.96
N LYS A 5 -3.09 -16.53 14.20
CA LYS A 5 -3.48 -15.17 14.61
C LYS A 5 -2.63 -14.09 13.95
N ALA A 6 -1.33 -14.33 13.79
CA ALA A 6 -0.43 -13.42 13.09
C ALA A 6 -0.82 -13.30 11.61
N TYR A 7 -1.08 -14.44 10.96
CA TYR A 7 -1.57 -14.48 9.58
C TYR A 7 -2.88 -13.70 9.40
N ALA A 8 -3.87 -13.94 10.27
CA ALA A 8 -5.13 -13.22 10.22
C ALA A 8 -4.95 -11.70 10.38
N SER A 9 -4.06 -11.27 11.29
CA SER A 9 -3.80 -9.84 11.53
C SER A 9 -3.12 -9.17 10.34
N ILE A 10 -2.17 -9.86 9.68
CA ILE A 10 -1.51 -9.37 8.47
C ILE A 10 -2.52 -9.24 7.33
N LYS A 11 -3.37 -10.26 7.13
CA LYS A 11 -4.42 -10.24 6.12
C LYS A 11 -5.36 -9.04 6.32
N THR A 12 -5.81 -8.79 7.55
CA THR A 12 -6.67 -7.63 7.84
C THR A 12 -5.93 -6.30 7.63
N ALA A 13 -4.67 -6.19 8.06
CA ALA A 13 -3.89 -4.97 7.84
C ALA A 13 -3.71 -4.65 6.35
N ALA A 14 -3.45 -5.68 5.52
CA ALA A 14 -3.37 -5.52 4.07
C ALA A 14 -4.70 -5.03 3.47
N ALA A 15 -5.83 -5.59 3.89
CA ALA A 15 -7.16 -5.15 3.45
C ALA A 15 -7.47 -3.69 3.87
N ILE A 16 -7.03 -3.27 5.06
CA ILE A 16 -7.15 -1.87 5.51
C ILE A 16 -6.33 -0.94 4.61
N LEU A 17 -5.08 -1.30 4.29
CA LEU A 17 -4.22 -0.49 3.42
C LEU A 17 -4.80 -0.34 2.01
N ASP A 18 -5.35 -1.42 1.46
CA ASP A 18 -6.00 -1.42 0.15
C ASP A 18 -7.23 -0.49 0.13
N ALA A 19 -8.10 -0.60 1.14
CA ALA A 19 -9.25 0.29 1.30
C ALA A 19 -8.85 1.77 1.40
N LEU A 20 -7.80 2.07 2.18
CA LEU A 20 -7.31 3.44 2.34
C LEU A 20 -6.62 3.99 1.08
N ALA A 21 -5.99 3.14 0.27
CA ALA A 21 -5.36 3.55 -0.98
C ALA A 21 -6.38 4.06 -2.02
N GLY A 22 -7.59 3.48 -2.03
CA GLY A 22 -8.70 3.92 -2.89
C GLY A 22 -9.45 5.17 -2.43
N ALA A 23 -9.11 5.73 -1.27
CA ALA A 23 -9.86 6.81 -0.62
C ALA A 23 -9.04 8.08 -0.38
N LEU A 24 -7.96 8.29 -1.14
CA LEU A 24 -7.19 9.53 -1.09
C LEU A 24 -7.89 10.67 -1.85
N PRO A 25 -7.75 11.93 -1.39
CA PRO A 25 -7.08 12.38 -0.16
C PRO A 25 -7.94 12.39 1.11
N GLU A 26 -9.25 12.18 1.00
CA GLU A 26 -10.24 12.40 2.07
C GLU A 26 -10.14 11.40 3.23
N GLY A 27 -9.72 10.17 2.93
CA GLY A 27 -9.62 9.08 3.88
C GLY A 27 -10.97 8.49 4.30
N LEU A 28 -10.90 7.46 5.15
CA LEU A 28 -12.04 6.67 5.59
C LEU A 28 -12.30 6.82 7.09
N THR A 29 -13.57 6.77 7.51
CA THR A 29 -13.91 6.64 8.93
C THR A 29 -13.62 5.23 9.42
N ASN A 30 -13.61 5.02 10.74
CA ASN A 30 -13.49 3.66 11.31
C ASN A 30 -14.58 2.71 10.81
N GLY A 31 -15.80 3.21 10.60
CA GLY A 31 -16.92 2.42 10.08
C GLY A 31 -16.69 2.00 8.63
N ASP A 32 -16.29 2.95 7.79
CA ASP A 32 -15.98 2.68 6.38
C ASP A 32 -14.84 1.65 6.25
N ILE A 33 -13.80 1.77 7.09
CA ILE A 33 -12.67 0.81 7.12
C ILE A 33 -13.14 -0.57 7.56
N ALA A 34 -13.95 -0.66 8.63
CA ALA A 34 -14.47 -1.93 9.13
C ALA A 34 -15.29 -2.65 8.05
N GLN A 35 -16.13 -1.90 7.34
CA GLN A 35 -16.94 -2.42 6.24
C GLN A 35 -16.06 -2.86 5.06
N ALA A 36 -15.18 -2.00 4.56
CA ALA A 36 -14.36 -2.28 3.38
C ALA A 36 -13.36 -3.42 3.62
N ALA A 37 -12.74 -3.48 4.80
CA ALA A 37 -11.77 -4.52 5.15
C ALA A 37 -12.42 -5.78 5.77
N ALA A 38 -13.76 -5.84 5.84
CA ALA A 38 -14.53 -6.92 6.45
C ALA A 38 -13.99 -7.34 7.83
N CYS A 39 -13.78 -6.37 8.71
CA CYS A 39 -13.19 -6.58 10.03
C CYS A 39 -13.93 -5.85 11.14
N THR A 40 -13.63 -6.21 12.39
CA THR A 40 -14.29 -5.60 13.56
C THR A 40 -13.73 -4.21 13.87
N PRO A 41 -14.50 -3.31 14.50
CA PRO A 41 -14.00 -1.99 14.92
C PRO A 41 -12.78 -2.05 15.86
N SER A 42 -12.69 -3.10 16.68
CA SER A 42 -11.52 -3.36 17.54
C SER A 42 -10.27 -3.67 16.71
N GLN A 43 -10.41 -4.47 15.64
CA GLN A 43 -9.30 -4.73 14.71
C GLN A 43 -8.88 -3.45 14.00
N VAL A 44 -9.83 -2.63 13.54
CA VAL A 44 -9.52 -1.33 12.90
C VAL A 44 -8.66 -0.50 13.82
N THR A 45 -9.12 -0.24 15.05
CA THR A 45 -8.40 0.61 16.01
C THR A 45 -6.98 0.11 16.28
N ARG A 46 -6.82 -1.20 16.54
CA ARG A 46 -5.50 -1.79 16.82
C ARG A 46 -4.57 -1.74 15.61
N LEU A 47 -5.09 -2.07 14.43
CA LEU A 47 -4.27 -2.18 13.22
C LEU A 47 -3.94 -0.82 12.63
N THR A 48 -4.85 0.16 12.65
CA THR A 48 -4.53 1.53 12.21
C THR A 48 -3.50 2.18 13.13
N ALA A 49 -3.53 1.91 14.44
CA ALA A 49 -2.46 2.33 15.35
C ALA A 49 -1.10 1.71 14.96
N ALA A 50 -1.04 0.39 14.76
CA ALA A 50 0.20 -0.28 14.36
C ALA A 50 0.72 0.20 12.99
N LEU A 51 -0.18 0.46 12.04
CA LEU A 51 0.16 1.01 10.72
C LEU A 51 0.61 2.47 10.82
N ALA A 52 0.07 3.24 11.76
CA ALA A 52 0.52 4.60 12.04
C ALA A 52 1.91 4.63 12.69
N ASP A 53 2.19 3.72 13.61
CA ASP A 53 3.54 3.54 14.19
C ASP A 53 4.57 3.17 13.11
N ALA A 54 4.18 2.37 12.11
CA ALA A 54 5.01 2.07 10.92
C ALA A 54 5.14 3.27 9.95
N GLY A 55 4.38 4.33 10.18
CA GLY A 55 4.31 5.54 9.36
C GLY A 55 3.55 5.38 8.05
N TRP A 56 2.73 4.35 7.90
CA TRP A 56 2.01 4.05 6.65
C TRP A 56 0.61 4.65 6.61
N VAL A 57 0.01 4.88 7.77
CA VAL A 57 -1.33 5.46 7.91
C VAL A 57 -1.24 6.66 8.84
N GLU A 58 -2.06 7.67 8.61
CA GLU A 58 -2.23 8.80 9.53
C GLU A 58 -3.71 9.07 9.80
N LYS A 59 -4.00 9.60 10.99
CA LYS A 59 -5.34 10.08 11.34
C LYS A 59 -5.41 11.58 11.07
N LEU A 60 -6.39 11.98 10.28
CA LEU A 60 -6.66 13.37 9.93
C LEU A 60 -7.38 14.11 11.07
N PRO A 61 -7.34 15.46 11.09
CA PRO A 61 -8.10 16.26 12.06
C PRO A 61 -9.61 15.97 12.04
N THR A 62 -10.15 15.54 10.90
CA THR A 62 -11.56 15.12 10.73
C THR A 62 -11.89 13.79 11.40
N GLY A 63 -10.89 13.08 11.93
CA GLY A 63 -11.03 11.75 12.53
C GLY A 63 -10.95 10.59 11.53
N ARG A 64 -10.86 10.87 10.23
CA ARG A 64 -10.64 9.87 9.16
C ARG A 64 -9.19 9.39 9.13
N PHE A 65 -8.95 8.22 8.57
CA PHE A 65 -7.60 7.70 8.31
C PHE A 65 -7.29 7.72 6.82
N ARG A 66 -6.03 7.93 6.46
CA ARG A 66 -5.54 7.79 5.08
C ARG A 66 -4.14 7.18 5.04
N ILE A 67 -3.72 6.67 3.88
CA ILE A 67 -2.31 6.30 3.66
C ILE A 67 -1.42 7.54 3.60
N THR A 68 -0.19 7.42 4.09
CA THR A 68 0.81 8.48 4.05
C THR A 68 1.64 8.42 2.75
N THR A 69 2.42 9.48 2.51
CA THR A 69 3.41 9.49 1.42
C THR A 69 4.48 8.41 1.55
N ARG A 70 4.76 7.90 2.75
CA ARG A 70 5.70 6.79 2.97
C ARG A 70 5.21 5.52 2.30
N PHE A 71 3.91 5.24 2.35
CA PHE A 71 3.31 4.12 1.62
C PHE A 71 3.40 4.36 0.10
N GLY A 72 3.09 5.59 -0.36
CA GLY A 72 3.24 5.96 -1.78
C GLY A 72 4.66 5.80 -2.34
N ARG A 73 5.71 6.03 -1.52
CA ARG A 73 7.11 5.75 -1.91
C ARG A 73 7.36 4.30 -2.29
N MET A 74 6.63 3.35 -1.70
CA MET A 74 6.75 1.94 -2.08
C MET A 74 6.25 1.72 -3.51
N THR A 75 5.11 2.31 -3.86
CA THR A 75 4.55 2.30 -5.22
C THR A 75 5.51 2.93 -6.23
N PHE A 76 6.10 4.08 -5.90
CA PHE A 76 7.08 4.73 -6.80
C PHE A 76 8.34 3.89 -7.02
N ARG A 77 8.80 3.11 -6.02
CA ARG A 77 9.93 2.19 -6.21
C ARG A 77 9.61 1.07 -7.19
N VAL A 78 8.38 0.55 -7.15
CA VAL A 78 7.90 -0.45 -8.12
C VAL A 78 7.87 0.14 -9.53
N MET A 79 7.27 1.32 -9.70
CA MET A 79 7.23 2.03 -10.98
C MET A 79 8.63 2.29 -11.54
N ALA A 80 9.56 2.78 -10.71
CA ALA A 80 10.94 3.00 -11.11
C ALA A 80 11.66 1.71 -11.54
N GLY A 81 11.23 0.54 -11.04
CA GLY A 81 11.70 -0.76 -11.50
C GLY A 81 11.25 -1.06 -12.93
N PHE A 82 9.97 -0.83 -13.24
CA PHE A 82 9.46 -0.95 -14.60
C PHE A 82 10.15 0.01 -15.56
N ASP A 83 10.38 1.27 -15.16
CA ASP A 83 11.09 2.25 -15.99
C ASP A 83 12.55 1.85 -16.29
N ARG A 84 13.21 1.13 -15.37
CA ARG A 84 14.55 0.57 -15.63
C ARG A 84 14.48 -0.60 -16.60
N ALA A 85 13.51 -1.50 -16.44
CA ALA A 85 13.34 -2.65 -17.34
C ALA A 85 13.00 -2.20 -18.77
N ALA A 86 12.14 -1.18 -18.93
CA ALA A 86 11.81 -0.60 -20.23
C ALA A 86 13.07 -0.05 -20.94
N ARG A 87 13.89 0.73 -20.22
CA ARG A 87 15.17 1.26 -20.76
C ARG A 87 16.13 0.14 -21.20
N GLN A 88 16.27 -0.90 -20.39
CA GLN A 88 17.13 -2.04 -20.74
C GLN A 88 16.67 -2.75 -22.02
N LEU A 89 15.35 -2.89 -22.22
CA LEU A 89 14.80 -3.48 -23.44
C LEU A 89 15.08 -2.60 -24.66
N ASP A 90 14.95 -1.28 -24.52
CA ASP A 90 15.21 -0.34 -25.61
C ASP A 90 16.69 -0.31 -26.00
N ASP A 91 17.60 -0.39 -25.02
CA ASP A 91 19.04 -0.52 -25.25
C ASP A 91 19.37 -1.82 -26.00
N LEU A 92 18.77 -2.95 -25.59
CA LEU A 92 18.97 -4.24 -26.24
C LEU A 92 18.48 -4.24 -27.69
N LYS A 93 17.30 -3.66 -27.96
CA LYS A 93 16.78 -3.49 -29.33
C LYS A 93 17.73 -2.66 -30.19
N ARG A 94 18.19 -1.52 -29.67
CA ARG A 94 19.12 -0.62 -30.37
C ARG A 94 20.42 -1.34 -30.73
N ASN A 95 21.01 -2.06 -29.78
CA ASN A 95 22.25 -2.80 -30.01
C ASN A 95 22.05 -3.91 -31.04
N TYR A 96 20.92 -4.63 -31.00
CA TYR A 96 20.61 -5.68 -31.96
C TYR A 96 20.42 -5.13 -33.40
N THR A 97 19.86 -3.93 -33.55
CA THR A 97 19.71 -3.27 -34.86
C THR A 97 20.99 -2.64 -35.40
N LEU A 98 21.93 -2.29 -34.52
CA LEU A 98 23.22 -1.69 -34.90
C LEU A 98 24.30 -2.75 -35.16
N SER A 99 24.18 -3.96 -34.60
CA SER A 99 25.16 -5.04 -34.78
C SER A 99 25.08 -5.77 -36.13
N ASN A 100 24.25 -5.32 -37.06
CA ASN A 100 24.05 -5.94 -38.37
C ASN A 100 24.69 -5.16 -39.54
N ASP A 101 25.49 -4.12 -39.25
CA ASP A 101 26.37 -3.42 -40.20
C ASP A 101 27.84 -3.73 -39.88
#